data_AF-A0A2V9I2M5-F1
#
_entry.id   AF-A0A2V9I2M5-F1
#
_cell.length_a   1.000
_cell.length_b   1.000
_cell.length_c   1.000
_cell.angle_alpha   90.00
_cell.angle_beta   90.00
_cell.angle_gamma   90.00
#
_symmetry.space_group_name_H-M   'P 1'
#
loop_
_entity.id
_entity.type
_entity.pdbx_description
1 polymer ?
#
loop_
_entity_poly.entity_id
_entity_poly.type
_entity_poly.pdbx_seq_one_letter_code
_entity_poly.pdbx_strand_id
1 'polypeptide(L)'
;VSPDRPRLRKKVHLSDLINGGALEPAMSLFPRRKKFSHRVATLLPDGRVEVDGVAFSSPSEAASAIAGKRTNGWAFFLTDQASRRSLRIVRHDYVDAMAVDVEDDEPDDDGDEDEG
;
A
#
# COMPACT_ATOMS: atom_id res chain seq x y z
N VAL A 1 1.01 34.77 1.66
CA VAL A 1 0.10 33.66 2.03
C VAL A 1 -0.09 32.77 0.80
N SER A 2 0.60 31.63 0.74
CA SER A 2 0.49 30.67 -0.37
C SER A 2 -0.62 29.65 -0.05
N PRO A 3 -1.43 29.23 -1.04
CA PRO A 3 -2.73 28.63 -0.77
C PRO A 3 -2.63 27.14 -0.46
N ASP A 4 -3.49 26.73 0.47
CA ASP A 4 -4.03 25.38 0.72
C ASP A 4 -3.83 24.44 -0.49
N ARG A 5 -2.77 23.62 -0.44
CA ARG A 5 -2.60 22.55 -1.41
C ARG A 5 -3.58 21.48 -0.97
N PRO A 6 -4.67 21.18 -1.72
CA PRO A 6 -5.54 20.08 -1.36
C PRO A 6 -4.63 18.86 -1.28
N ARG A 7 -4.56 18.22 -0.10
CA ARG A 7 -3.88 16.93 0.06
C ARG A 7 -4.59 15.98 -0.89
N LEU A 8 -4.17 15.96 -2.16
CA LEU A 8 -4.62 15.02 -3.18
C LEU A 8 -4.42 13.69 -2.51
N ARG A 9 -5.53 13.02 -2.14
CA ARG A 9 -5.51 11.69 -1.53
C ARG A 9 -4.84 10.79 -2.55
N LYS A 10 -3.50 10.73 -2.51
CA LYS A 10 -2.66 10.01 -3.44
C LYS A 10 -3.16 8.58 -3.34
N LYS A 11 -3.65 8.04 -4.46
CA LYS A 11 -4.05 6.63 -4.48
C LYS A 11 -2.76 5.85 -4.25
N VAL A 12 -2.56 5.33 -3.04
CA VAL A 12 -1.37 4.51 -2.73
C VAL A 12 -1.39 3.27 -3.61
N HIS A 13 -0.31 3.11 -4.38
CA HIS A 13 -0.04 1.97 -5.22
C HIS A 13 0.93 1.00 -4.52
N LEU A 14 1.06 -0.22 -5.05
CA LEU A 14 2.02 -1.20 -4.51
C LEU A 14 3.46 -0.72 -4.65
N SER A 15 3.76 -0.01 -5.74
CA SER A 15 5.06 0.65 -5.94
C SER A 15 5.39 1.63 -4.82
N ASP A 16 4.41 2.38 -4.31
CA ASP A 16 4.62 3.31 -3.19
C ASP A 16 4.97 2.56 -1.90
N LEU A 17 4.31 1.44 -1.65
CA LEU A 17 4.59 0.58 -0.49
C LEU A 17 5.97 -0.07 -0.56
N ILE A 18 6.42 -0.44 -1.76
CA ILE A 18 7.78 -0.95 -1.99
C ILE A 18 8.80 0.16 -1.77
N ASN A 19 8.60 1.33 -2.40
CA ASN A 19 9.50 2.48 -2.28
C ASN A 19 9.60 3.00 -0.84
N GLY A 20 8.49 2.95 -0.10
CA GLY A 20 8.43 3.30 1.31
C GLY A 20 8.87 2.20 2.29
N GLY A 21 9.37 1.06 1.79
CA GLY A 21 9.88 -0.04 2.61
C GLY A 21 8.81 -0.84 3.38
N ALA A 22 7.52 -0.59 3.12
CA ALA A 22 6.42 -1.32 3.75
C ALA A 22 6.21 -2.72 3.14
N LEU A 23 6.69 -2.95 1.90
CA LEU A 23 6.66 -4.24 1.21
C LEU A 23 8.03 -4.52 0.56
N GLU A 24 8.38 -5.80 0.47
CA GLU A 24 9.58 -6.25 -0.24
C GLU A 24 9.26 -6.65 -1.69
N PRO A 25 10.10 -6.27 -2.66
CA PRO A 25 9.97 -6.76 -4.03
C PRO A 25 10.24 -8.27 -4.08
N ALA A 26 9.68 -8.93 -5.10
CA ALA A 26 9.73 -10.38 -5.30
C ALA A 26 9.10 -11.23 -4.17
N MET A 27 8.36 -10.61 -3.23
CA MET A 27 7.68 -11.36 -2.18
C MET A 27 6.46 -12.12 -2.70
N SER A 28 6.14 -13.23 -2.04
CA SER A 28 4.93 -14.01 -2.33
C SER A 28 3.69 -13.40 -1.66
N LEU A 29 2.64 -13.25 -2.45
CA LEU A 29 1.30 -12.80 -2.06
C LEU A 29 0.33 -13.96 -2.13
N PHE A 30 -0.36 -14.23 -1.03
CA PHE A 30 -1.19 -15.41 -0.87
C PHE A 30 -2.68 -15.06 -0.91
N PRO A 31 -3.50 -15.76 -1.70
CA PRO A 31 -4.95 -15.56 -1.66
C PRO A 31 -5.54 -15.92 -0.30
N ARG A 32 -6.39 -15.04 0.24
CA ARG A 32 -7.03 -15.22 1.56
C ARG A 32 -7.98 -16.42 1.62
N ARG A 33 -8.54 -16.83 0.48
CA ARG A 33 -9.47 -17.97 0.41
C ARG A 33 -8.68 -19.24 0.11
N LYS A 34 -8.85 -20.27 0.96
CA LYS A 34 -8.23 -21.60 0.79
C LYS A 34 -8.47 -22.22 -0.59
N LYS A 35 -9.63 -21.96 -1.23
CA LYS A 35 -9.91 -22.42 -2.60
C LYS A 35 -8.85 -21.98 -3.62
N PHE A 36 -8.22 -20.82 -3.40
CA PHE A 36 -7.24 -20.22 -4.30
C PHE A 36 -5.82 -20.27 -3.72
N SER A 37 -5.56 -21.03 -2.65
CA SER A 37 -4.23 -21.05 -2.02
C SER A 37 -3.12 -21.56 -2.95
N HIS A 38 -3.48 -22.27 -4.01
CA HIS A 38 -2.55 -22.73 -5.05
C HIS A 38 -2.16 -21.64 -6.06
N ARG A 39 -2.88 -20.51 -6.10
CA ARG A 39 -2.62 -19.36 -6.99
C ARG A 39 -1.80 -18.31 -6.27
N VAL A 40 -0.59 -18.68 -5.88
CA VAL A 40 0.35 -17.74 -5.23
C VAL A 40 0.75 -16.69 -6.27
N ALA A 41 0.69 -15.44 -5.86
CA ALA A 41 1.09 -14.31 -6.67
C ALA A 41 2.47 -13.81 -6.23
N THR A 42 3.21 -13.18 -7.13
CA THR A 42 4.52 -12.57 -6.82
C THR A 42 4.41 -11.06 -6.98
N LEU A 43 4.86 -10.31 -5.98
CA LEU A 43 4.96 -8.86 -6.08
C LEU A 43 6.20 -8.48 -6.87
N LEU A 44 6.03 -7.81 -8.00
CA LEU A 44 7.15 -7.34 -8.82
C LEU A 44 7.68 -5.99 -8.31
N PRO A 45 8.98 -5.68 -8.52
CA PRO A 45 9.60 -4.44 -8.04
C PRO A 45 9.01 -3.17 -8.67
N ASP A 46 8.35 -3.29 -9.82
CA ASP A 46 7.64 -2.20 -10.49
C ASP A 46 6.23 -1.95 -9.89
N GLY A 47 5.85 -2.69 -8.84
CA GLY A 47 4.52 -2.61 -8.21
C GLY A 47 3.43 -3.40 -8.93
N ARG A 48 3.78 -4.24 -9.91
CA ARG A 48 2.85 -5.18 -10.54
C ARG A 48 2.71 -6.46 -9.74
N VAL A 49 1.65 -7.20 -10.01
CA VAL A 49 1.40 -8.50 -9.37
C VAL A 49 1.42 -9.57 -10.45
N GLU A 50 2.37 -10.47 -10.38
CA GLU A 50 2.45 -11.63 -11.25
C GLU A 50 1.64 -12.79 -10.67
N VAL A 51 0.81 -13.43 -11.49
CA VAL A 51 0.05 -14.63 -11.12
C VAL A 51 0.16 -15.63 -12.27
N ASP A 52 0.66 -16.83 -11.99
CA ASP A 52 0.84 -17.90 -13.00
C ASP A 52 1.60 -17.42 -14.27
N GLY A 53 2.61 -16.56 -14.09
CA GLY A 53 3.41 -16.00 -15.19
C GLY A 53 2.76 -14.82 -15.93
N VAL A 54 1.62 -14.31 -15.47
CA VAL A 54 0.96 -13.12 -16.03
C VAL A 54 1.09 -11.95 -15.07
N ALA A 55 1.75 -10.88 -15.51
CA ALA A 55 1.90 -9.64 -14.74
C ALA A 55 0.68 -8.72 -14.92
N PHE A 56 0.06 -8.33 -13.80
CA PHE A 56 -1.08 -7.43 -13.75
C PHE A 56 -0.68 -6.06 -13.21
N SER A 57 -1.31 -5.01 -13.74
CA SER A 57 -1.02 -3.62 -13.37
C SER A 57 -1.50 -3.26 -11.96
N SER A 58 -2.46 -4.01 -11.42
CA SER A 58 -3.04 -3.76 -10.11
C SER A 58 -3.39 -5.05 -9.35
N PRO A 59 -3.39 -5.02 -8.01
CA PRO A 59 -3.82 -6.17 -7.22
C PRO A 59 -5.28 -6.52 -7.47
N SER A 60 -6.14 -5.55 -7.81
CA SER A 60 -7.55 -5.82 -8.11
C SER A 60 -7.71 -6.59 -9.41
N GLU A 61 -6.91 -6.30 -10.43
CA GLU A 61 -6.88 -7.09 -11.67
C GLU A 61 -6.39 -8.52 -11.41
N ALA A 62 -5.26 -8.67 -10.71
CA ALA A 62 -4.73 -9.98 -10.34
C ALA A 62 -5.74 -10.81 -9.53
N ALA A 63 -6.38 -10.21 -8.52
CA ALA A 63 -7.40 -10.89 -7.72
C ALA A 63 -8.64 -11.25 -8.56
N SER A 64 -9.01 -10.41 -9.52
CA SER A 64 -10.13 -10.68 -10.41
C SER A 64 -9.82 -11.81 -11.40
N ALA A 65 -8.57 -11.89 -11.88
CA ALA A 65 -8.08 -12.98 -12.71
C ALA A 65 -8.14 -14.32 -11.94
N ILE A 66 -7.72 -14.34 -10.67
CA ILE A 66 -7.80 -15.54 -9.82
C ILE A 66 -9.25 -15.91 -9.50
N ALA A 67 -10.06 -14.93 -9.09
CA ALA A 67 -11.43 -15.17 -8.61
C ALA A 67 -12.46 -15.37 -9.73
N GLY A 68 -12.12 -15.01 -10.98
CA GLY A 68 -13.03 -15.00 -12.13
C GLY A 68 -14.10 -13.91 -12.09
N LYS A 69 -13.99 -12.94 -11.17
CA LYS A 69 -14.93 -11.83 -11.01
C LYS A 69 -14.26 -10.63 -10.38
N ARG A 70 -14.83 -9.42 -10.56
CA ARG A 70 -14.34 -8.19 -9.92
C ARG A 70 -14.17 -8.40 -8.41
N THR A 71 -12.94 -8.34 -7.95
CA THR A 71 -12.56 -8.63 -6.56
C THR A 71 -11.62 -7.56 -6.03
N ASN A 72 -11.79 -7.19 -4.76
CA ASN A 72 -10.91 -6.24 -4.10
C ASN A 72 -9.55 -6.88 -3.79
N GLY A 73 -8.54 -6.58 -4.59
CA GLY A 73 -7.20 -7.17 -4.48
C GLY A 73 -6.50 -6.89 -3.15
N TRP A 74 -6.72 -5.72 -2.57
CA TRP A 74 -6.07 -5.30 -1.32
C TRP A 74 -6.42 -6.20 -0.13
N ALA A 75 -7.68 -6.62 -0.03
CA ALA A 75 -8.13 -7.52 1.03
C ALA A 75 -8.03 -9.01 0.64
N PHE A 76 -7.79 -9.29 -0.65
CA PHE A 76 -7.71 -10.64 -1.20
C PHE A 76 -6.32 -11.23 -1.02
N PHE A 77 -5.27 -10.44 -1.21
CA PHE A 77 -3.89 -10.89 -1.04
C PHE A 77 -3.38 -10.65 0.37
N LEU A 78 -2.80 -11.70 0.93
CA LEU A 78 -2.08 -11.73 2.18
C LEU A 78 -0.59 -11.62 1.91
N THR A 79 0.09 -10.77 2.65
CA THR A 79 1.55 -10.68 2.66
C THR A 79 2.15 -11.80 3.51
N ASP A 80 1.41 -12.24 4.52
CA ASP A 80 1.78 -13.36 5.37
C ASP A 80 0.54 -14.19 5.75
N GLN A 81 0.65 -15.51 5.60
CA GLN A 81 -0.44 -16.44 5.90
C GLN A 81 -0.60 -16.66 7.41
N ALA A 82 0.48 -16.57 8.18
CA ALA A 82 0.47 -16.83 9.62
C ALA A 82 -0.25 -15.71 10.39
N SER A 83 0.17 -14.46 10.17
CA SER A 83 -0.45 -13.26 10.74
C SER A 83 -1.77 -12.89 10.07
N ARG A 84 -2.09 -13.50 8.90
CA ARG A 84 -3.22 -13.13 8.04
C ARG A 84 -3.20 -11.65 7.66
N ARG A 85 -2.02 -11.03 7.63
CA ARG A 85 -1.84 -9.63 7.25
C ARG A 85 -2.08 -9.49 5.76
N SER A 86 -2.93 -8.52 5.39
CA SER A 86 -3.32 -8.27 3.99
C SER A 86 -2.71 -6.98 3.46
N LEU A 87 -2.61 -6.85 2.14
CA LEU A 87 -2.17 -5.61 1.49
C LEU A 87 -3.00 -4.40 1.94
N ARG A 88 -4.29 -4.60 2.27
CA ARG A 88 -5.16 -3.55 2.82
C ARG A 88 -4.64 -3.04 4.17
N ILE A 89 -4.18 -3.93 5.03
CA ILE A 89 -3.65 -3.56 6.36
C ILE A 89 -2.31 -2.84 6.16
N VAL A 90 -1.39 -3.41 5.39
CA VAL A 90 -0.09 -2.77 5.11
C VAL A 90 -0.28 -1.37 4.51
N ARG A 91 -1.22 -1.22 3.57
CA ARG A 91 -1.56 0.08 3.00
C ARG A 91 -2.15 1.04 4.02
N HIS A 92 -3.01 0.56 4.91
CA HIS A 92 -3.60 1.38 5.96
C HIS A 92 -2.51 1.91 6.89
N ASP A 93 -1.66 1.02 7.41
CA ASP A 93 -0.55 1.35 8.31
C ASP A 93 0.42 2.35 7.66
N TYR A 94 0.71 2.17 6.36
CA TYR A 94 1.56 3.10 5.60
C TYR A 94 0.95 4.49 5.46
N VAL A 95 -0.35 4.58 5.15
CA VAL A 95 -1.05 5.87 5.03
C VAL A 95 -1.15 6.57 6.38
N ASP A 96 -1.36 5.81 7.45
CA ASP A 96 -1.44 6.31 8.82
C ASP A 96 -0.10 6.89 9.27
N ALA A 97 1.00 6.15 9.06
CA ALA A 97 2.36 6.65 9.31
C ALA A 97 2.67 7.93 8.52
N MET A 98 2.32 7.96 7.23
CA MET A 98 2.51 9.16 6.41
C MET A 98 1.57 10.33 6.76
N ALA A 99 0.47 10.08 7.45
CA ALA A 99 -0.38 11.16 7.96
C ALA A 99 0.29 11.85 9.16
N VAL A 100 0.90 11.05 10.05
CA VAL A 100 1.60 11.50 11.25
C VAL A 100 2.88 12.26 10.89
N ASP A 101 3.66 11.81 9.91
CA ASP A 101 4.89 12.51 9.45
C ASP A 101 4.63 13.92 8.87
N VAL A 102 3.38 14.25 8.50
CA VAL A 102 3.00 15.59 8.00
C VAL A 102 2.48 16.49 9.13
N GLU A 103 2.22 15.94 10.31
CA GLU A 103 1.77 16.70 11.49
C GLU A 103 2.93 17.07 12.43
N ASP A 104 4.14 16.54 12.24
CA ASP A 104 5.32 16.74 13.12
C ASP A 104 6.31 17.81 12.61
N ASP A 105 5.99 18.54 11.53
CA ASP A 105 6.85 19.58 10.92
C ASP A 105 6.43 21.03 11.30
N GLU A 106 5.72 21.22 12.42
CA GLU A 106 5.55 22.55 13.05
C GLU A 106 6.24 22.61 14.42
N PRO A 107 7.56 22.87 14.48
CA PRO A 107 8.11 23.71 15.52
C PRO A 107 8.10 25.16 15.01
N ASP A 108 6.97 25.88 15.16
CA ASP A 108 7.04 27.35 15.27
C ASP A 108 7.43 27.68 16.72
N ASP A 109 8.68 27.36 17.06
CA ASP A 109 9.40 27.93 18.20
C ASP A 109 10.59 28.72 17.65
N ASP A 110 10.32 29.97 17.28
CA ASP A 110 11.23 31.11 17.36
C ASP A 110 10.30 32.27 17.79
N GLY A 111 10.27 32.74 19.02
CA GLY A 111 11.43 33.10 19.84
C GLY A 111 11.65 34.61 19.72
N ASP A 112 11.55 35.30 20.86
CA ASP A 112 11.93 36.70 21.13
C ASP A 112 10.97 37.85 20.73
N GLU A 113 10.23 38.31 21.76
CA GLU A 113 10.38 39.63 22.40
C GLU A 113 10.90 40.81 21.55
N ASP A 114 10.15 41.93 21.51
CA ASP A 114 10.52 43.24 22.10
C ASP A 114 9.47 44.33 21.73
N GLU A 115 9.43 45.39 22.54
CA GLU A 115 8.43 46.44 22.67
C GLU A 115 8.34 47.44 21.48
N GLY A 116 7.24 48.19 21.44
CA GLY A 116 7.07 49.39 20.58
C GLY A 116 5.71 50.07 20.73
#